data_AF-I7IQ78-F1
#
_entry.id   AF-I7IQ78-F1
#
_cell.length_a   1.000
_cell.length_b   1.000
_cell.length_c   1.000
_cell.angle_alpha   90.00
_cell.angle_beta   90.00
_cell.angle_gamma   90.00
#
_symmetry.space_group_name_H-M   'P 1'
#
loop_
_entity.id
_entity.type
_entity.pdbx_description
1 polymer ?
#
loop_
_entity_poly.entity_id
_entity_poly.type
_entity_poly.pdbx_seq_one_letter_code
_entity_poly.pdbx_strand_id
1 'polypeptide(L)'
;MSVLFNHRGVDYYKGDFVALLGSNSSPWIAQIVSHESFPIEDSGGNGMGVKVLWAWYPEEFKSELFPDLDTTYYSQYEVILSKFSDLNPLDSIITKVTILHYDQFVHLDEYPLKVDNIYKTMFYRQTFDDKGLTPLLPLECNALFGIGDWKLVPRNPDLVYYKCKICDVIYQRPVERTFKQRPSDPDITITCSNCLSCVQGTTPSADVKGDKRPKRILRLESYRKRTIVDSDSDSPVDAGQVIDEDDDEYKVDFDSAKRIKSTKSGGHAVRFSATKLNSFEKQIFTTAVEKIHECLSKGVAEMQSKNVKLSVNVMYLAEKIIQSLMDVYGVNSREFKQRLYEIYTNLKRDINSDLRRRVICGKLPIHKLITIETRFLAPPDLIAEREKERDKHFARNVLIPITHTQNDTTITSEKIDTSSTPDNVAKSPEIKISDYHIDAMYNRAVERLNKLPIDYQKPFRSVLDCAVERVRRLLET
;
A
#
# COMPACT_ATOMS: atom_id res chain seq x y z
N MET A 1 26.34 0.64 34.95
CA MET A 1 26.71 0.69 33.52
C MET A 1 27.78 1.77 33.36
N SER A 2 28.83 1.54 32.57
CA SER A 2 29.84 2.56 32.28
C SER A 2 29.29 3.56 31.25
N VAL A 3 29.58 4.84 31.43
CA VAL A 3 29.27 5.89 30.44
C VAL A 3 30.00 5.56 29.14
N LEU A 4 29.27 5.58 28.02
CA LEU A 4 29.83 5.32 26.69
C LEU A 4 30.44 6.60 26.09
N PHE A 5 29.73 7.73 26.22
CA PHE A 5 30.19 9.06 25.87
C PHE A 5 29.35 10.13 26.57
N ASN A 6 29.88 11.35 26.68
CA ASN A 6 29.12 12.54 27.09
C ASN A 6 28.91 13.43 25.87
N HIS A 7 27.67 13.87 25.64
CA HIS A 7 27.34 14.81 24.57
C HIS A 7 26.39 15.88 25.09
N ARG A 8 26.79 17.15 24.94
CA ARG A 8 26.04 18.34 25.42
C ARG A 8 25.67 18.25 26.92
N GLY A 9 26.58 17.72 27.74
CA GLY A 9 26.38 17.60 29.19
C GLY A 9 25.47 16.44 29.60
N VAL A 10 25.08 15.57 28.67
CA VAL A 10 24.30 14.35 28.95
C VAL A 10 25.18 13.13 28.73
N ASP A 11 25.23 12.25 29.74
CA ASP A 11 25.91 10.96 29.64
C ASP A 11 25.03 9.95 28.91
N TYR A 12 25.58 9.25 27.91
CA TYR A 12 24.90 8.20 27.16
C TYR A 12 25.51 6.84 27.46
N TYR A 13 24.66 5.82 27.49
CA TYR A 13 25.01 4.44 27.77
C TYR A 13 24.65 3.53 26.59
N LYS A 14 25.32 2.38 26.49
CA LYS A 14 24.91 1.34 25.55
C LYS A 14 23.50 0.86 25.89
N GLY A 15 22.64 0.80 24.88
CA GLY A 15 21.23 0.41 25.02
C GLY A 15 20.27 1.58 25.23
N ASP A 16 20.76 2.80 25.47
CA ASP A 16 19.92 4.00 25.53
C ASP A 16 19.25 4.25 24.18
N PHE A 17 18.00 4.70 24.21
CA PHE A 17 17.30 5.17 23.01
C PHE A 17 17.43 6.68 22.86
N VAL A 18 17.59 7.12 21.63
CA VAL A 18 17.76 8.52 21.26
C VAL A 18 16.88 8.90 20.08
N ALA A 19 16.49 10.17 20.05
CA ALA A 19 15.91 10.80 18.88
C ALA A 19 17.02 11.49 18.08
N LEU A 20 17.07 11.22 16.79
CA LEU A 20 18.05 11.74 15.83
C LEU A 20 17.38 12.72 14.87
N LEU A 21 18.16 13.66 14.35
CA LEU A 21 17.71 14.62 13.34
C LEU A 21 17.32 13.90 12.04
N GLY A 22 16.04 13.91 11.70
CA GLY A 22 15.48 13.31 10.49
C GLY A 22 15.31 14.30 9.34
N SER A 23 15.13 13.78 8.12
CA SER A 23 14.98 14.57 6.89
C SER A 23 13.59 15.22 6.71
N ASN A 24 12.54 14.66 7.32
CA ASN A 24 11.14 14.96 6.99
C ASN A 24 10.28 15.38 8.20
N SER A 25 10.75 16.34 8.99
CA SER A 25 10.04 16.97 10.14
C SER A 25 9.73 16.09 11.36
N SER A 26 9.82 14.77 11.24
CA SER A 26 9.82 13.82 12.37
C SER A 26 11.25 13.38 12.69
N PRO A 27 11.65 13.35 13.97
CA PRO A 27 12.93 12.79 14.37
C PRO A 27 12.92 11.27 14.19
N TRP A 28 14.06 10.69 13.78
CA TRP A 28 14.20 9.24 13.78
C TRP A 28 14.50 8.72 15.18
N ILE A 29 14.10 7.49 15.49
CA ILE A 29 14.35 6.88 16.80
C ILE A 29 15.34 5.73 16.63
N ALA A 30 16.34 5.64 17.51
CA ALA A 30 17.34 4.59 17.44
C ALA A 30 17.91 4.21 18.81
N GLN A 31 18.40 2.98 18.94
CA GLN A 31 19.08 2.47 20.13
C GLN A 31 20.60 2.55 19.94
N ILE A 32 21.32 3.10 20.92
CA ILE A 32 22.79 3.18 20.90
C ILE A 32 23.41 1.80 21.12
N VAL A 33 24.26 1.37 20.19
CA VAL A 33 25.01 0.09 20.28
C VAL A 33 26.44 0.34 20.74
N SER A 34 27.11 1.29 20.10
CA SER A 34 28.52 1.61 20.32
C SER A 34 28.83 3.05 19.89
N HIS A 35 29.98 3.56 20.34
CA HIS A 35 30.54 4.85 19.98
C HIS A 35 31.85 4.58 19.25
N GLU A 36 31.92 5.00 18.00
CA GLU A 36 32.96 4.59 17.05
C GLU A 36 33.45 5.80 16.26
N SER A 37 34.73 5.78 15.87
CA SER A 37 35.29 6.77 14.94
C SER A 37 34.88 6.42 13.51
N PHE A 38 34.50 7.40 12.70
CA PHE A 38 34.18 7.21 11.29
C PHE A 38 34.98 8.16 10.40
N PRO A 39 35.38 7.72 9.20
CA PRO A 39 36.10 8.58 8.26
C PRO A 39 35.19 9.70 7.76
N ILE A 40 35.64 10.96 7.87
CA ILE A 40 34.95 12.10 7.24
C ILE A 40 35.56 12.26 5.85
N GLU A 41 34.79 11.86 4.82
CA GLU A 41 35.25 11.79 3.42
C GLU A 41 35.87 13.11 2.92
N ASP A 42 35.33 14.26 3.34
CA ASP A 42 35.74 15.57 2.83
C ASP A 42 36.91 16.24 3.58
N SER A 43 37.27 15.76 4.78
CA SER A 43 38.27 16.45 5.62
C SER A 43 39.52 15.63 5.93
N GLY A 44 39.56 14.35 5.51
CA GLY A 44 40.68 13.45 5.81
C GLY A 44 40.87 13.17 7.31
N GLY A 45 39.94 13.65 8.16
CA GLY A 45 39.92 13.42 9.60
C GLY A 45 38.92 12.33 9.99
N ASN A 46 39.10 11.77 11.18
CA ASN A 46 38.12 10.85 11.77
C ASN A 46 37.13 11.66 12.63
N GLY A 47 35.85 11.59 12.28
CA GLY A 47 34.74 12.07 13.08
C GLY A 47 34.38 11.06 14.16
N MET A 48 33.70 11.52 15.21
CA MET A 48 33.12 10.65 16.24
C MET A 48 31.63 10.47 15.97
N GLY A 49 31.18 9.22 15.92
CA GLY A 49 29.81 8.85 15.62
C GLY A 49 29.28 7.76 16.54
N VAL A 50 27.98 7.54 16.47
CA VAL A 50 27.28 6.51 17.22
C VAL A 50 26.72 5.48 16.26
N LYS A 51 27.07 4.22 16.50
CA LYS A 51 26.42 3.11 15.83
C LYS A 51 25.11 2.83 16.54
N VAL A 52 24.03 2.82 15.78
CA VAL A 52 22.67 2.71 16.32
C VAL A 52 21.91 1.56 15.66
N LEU A 53 20.84 1.09 16.32
CA LEU A 53 19.82 0.22 15.73
C LEU A 53 18.52 0.99 15.57
N TRP A 54 17.91 0.94 14.40
CA TRP A 54 16.72 1.73 14.11
C TRP A 54 15.47 1.22 14.82
N ALA A 55 14.65 2.16 15.31
CA ALA A 55 13.29 1.92 15.79
C ALA A 55 12.32 2.72 14.92
N TRP A 56 11.52 2.01 14.13
CA TRP A 56 10.73 2.59 13.05
C TRP A 56 9.34 2.98 13.51
N TYR A 57 8.85 4.13 13.08
CA TYR A 57 7.42 4.40 13.15
C TYR A 57 6.67 3.45 12.20
N PRO A 58 5.51 2.91 12.60
CA PRO A 58 4.77 1.95 11.77
C PRO A 58 4.42 2.45 10.36
N GLU A 59 4.08 3.73 10.21
CA GLU A 59 3.78 4.31 8.88
C GLU A 59 5.03 4.44 7.99
N GLU A 60 6.17 4.83 8.58
CA GLU A 60 7.45 4.90 7.86
C GLU A 60 7.90 3.49 7.46
N PHE A 61 7.86 2.55 8.41
CA PHE A 61 8.18 1.14 8.17
C PHE A 61 7.32 0.53 7.05
N LYS A 62 6.02 0.85 7.03
CA LYS A 62 5.12 0.44 5.97
C LYS A 62 5.54 0.99 4.61
N SER A 63 5.84 2.28 4.55
CA SER A 63 6.16 2.94 3.28
C SER A 63 7.49 2.49 2.69
N GLU A 64 8.48 2.17 3.52
CA GLU A 64 9.85 1.87 3.07
C GLU A 64 10.14 0.37 2.97
N LEU A 65 9.63 -0.44 3.90
CA LEU A 65 10.07 -1.82 4.08
C LEU A 65 8.94 -2.86 4.02
N PHE A 66 7.72 -2.50 4.44
CA PHE A 66 6.62 -3.47 4.54
C PHE A 66 5.26 -2.90 4.09
N PRO A 67 5.02 -2.73 2.78
CA PRO A 67 3.81 -2.07 2.25
C PRO A 67 2.47 -2.69 2.70
N ASP A 68 2.48 -3.99 3.00
CA ASP A 68 1.30 -4.74 3.44
C ASP A 68 1.01 -4.59 4.96
N LEU A 69 1.78 -3.76 5.68
CA LEU A 69 1.55 -3.53 7.11
C LEU A 69 0.17 -2.90 7.34
N ASP A 70 -0.67 -3.56 8.13
CA ASP A 70 -1.93 -2.96 8.60
C ASP A 70 -1.67 -2.05 9.79
N THR A 71 -1.46 -0.76 9.51
CA THR A 71 -1.17 0.27 10.52
C THR A 71 -2.39 0.65 11.37
N THR A 72 -3.59 0.13 11.07
CA THR A 72 -4.84 0.47 11.77
C THR A 72 -4.78 0.19 13.29
N TYR A 73 -3.97 -0.78 13.72
CA TYR A 73 -3.91 -1.24 15.11
C TYR A 73 -2.68 -0.76 15.89
N TYR A 74 -1.86 0.08 15.26
CA TYR A 74 -0.67 0.65 15.90
C TYR A 74 -1.04 1.94 16.63
N SER A 75 -0.43 2.12 17.80
CA SER A 75 -0.54 3.39 18.53
C SER A 75 0.38 4.45 17.91
N GLN A 76 0.03 5.72 18.11
CA GLN A 76 0.91 6.84 17.80
C GLN A 76 2.21 6.86 18.63
N TYR A 77 2.27 6.10 19.74
CA TYR A 77 3.46 5.97 20.60
C TYR A 77 4.26 4.69 20.30
N GLU A 78 3.86 3.92 19.30
CA GLU A 78 4.47 2.62 19.00
C GLU A 78 5.63 2.75 18.01
N VAL A 79 6.69 1.97 18.23
CA VAL A 79 7.79 1.75 17.31
C VAL A 79 8.02 0.26 17.06
N ILE A 80 8.60 -0.06 15.89
CA ILE A 80 9.05 -1.39 15.52
C ILE A 80 10.58 -1.41 15.63
N LEU A 81 11.12 -2.20 16.56
CA LEU A 81 12.58 -2.30 16.71
C LEU A 81 13.15 -3.11 15.55
N SER A 82 14.21 -2.62 14.91
CA SER A 82 14.87 -3.33 13.82
C SER A 82 16.31 -3.70 14.18
N LYS A 83 16.84 -4.76 13.55
CA LYS A 83 18.28 -5.08 13.56
C LYS A 83 19.10 -4.24 12.57
N PHE A 84 18.45 -3.40 11.76
CA PHE A 84 19.16 -2.48 10.88
C PHE A 84 20.02 -1.51 11.68
N SER A 85 21.33 -1.57 11.45
CA SER A 85 22.29 -0.70 12.09
C SER A 85 22.83 0.34 11.13
N ASP A 86 23.06 1.54 11.63
CA ASP A 86 23.69 2.62 10.89
C ASP A 86 24.61 3.45 11.78
N LEU A 87 25.51 4.20 11.18
CA LEU A 87 26.47 5.06 11.86
C LEU A 87 26.09 6.52 11.68
N ASN A 88 25.79 7.20 12.78
CA ASN A 88 25.28 8.56 12.76
C ASN A 88 26.25 9.53 13.47
N PRO A 89 26.41 10.78 12.98
CA PRO A 89 27.19 11.78 13.68
C PRO A 89 26.63 12.06 15.07
N LEU A 90 27.49 12.31 16.07
CA LEU A 90 27.04 12.66 17.43
C LEU A 90 26.08 13.86 17.45
N ASP A 91 26.34 14.86 16.62
CA ASP A 91 25.54 16.09 16.56
C ASP A 91 24.11 15.88 16.05
N SER A 92 23.83 14.73 15.43
CA SER A 92 22.47 14.34 15.04
C SER A 92 21.58 14.00 16.24
N ILE A 93 22.16 13.71 17.41
CA ILE A 93 21.40 13.39 18.63
C ILE A 93 20.68 14.64 19.13
N ILE A 94 19.34 14.60 19.11
CA ILE A 94 18.49 15.66 19.63
C ILE A 94 18.32 15.47 21.14
N THR A 95 17.87 14.28 21.56
CA THR A 95 17.53 14.01 22.96
C THR A 95 17.43 12.50 23.26
N LYS A 96 17.50 12.12 24.53
CA LYS A 96 17.15 10.76 24.98
C LYS A 96 15.63 10.56 24.94
N VAL A 97 15.22 9.35 24.58
CA VAL A 97 13.84 8.88 24.66
C VAL A 97 13.79 7.57 25.43
N THR A 98 12.64 7.28 26.03
CA THR A 98 12.40 6.02 26.74
C THR A 98 11.53 5.13 25.87
N ILE A 99 12.01 3.93 25.53
CA ILE A 99 11.21 2.93 24.83
C ILE A 99 10.96 1.75 25.76
N LEU A 100 9.70 1.53 26.09
CA LEU A 100 9.26 0.49 27.01
C LEU A 100 8.76 -0.74 26.24
N HIS A 101 8.79 -1.90 26.88
CA HIS A 101 7.97 -3.01 26.40
C HIS A 101 6.49 -2.66 26.57
N TYR A 102 5.61 -3.15 25.69
CA TYR A 102 4.17 -2.87 25.74
C TYR A 102 3.56 -3.08 27.12
N ASP A 103 3.91 -4.18 27.80
CA ASP A 103 3.38 -4.51 29.13
C ASP A 103 3.75 -3.45 30.17
N GLN A 104 4.89 -2.79 30.04
CA GLN A 104 5.28 -1.70 30.93
C GLN A 104 4.54 -0.41 30.57
N PHE A 105 4.37 -0.14 29.27
CA PHE A 105 3.73 1.07 28.77
C PHE A 105 2.26 1.17 29.18
N VAL A 106 1.51 0.07 29.12
CA VAL A 106 0.09 0.06 29.51
C VAL A 106 -0.12 0.27 31.02
N HIS A 107 0.94 0.22 31.83
CA HIS A 107 0.86 0.50 33.27
C HIS A 107 1.30 1.94 33.62
N LEU A 108 1.53 2.80 32.61
CA LEU A 108 1.84 4.21 32.87
C LEU A 108 0.60 4.95 33.41
N ASP A 109 0.80 5.73 34.47
CA ASP A 109 -0.23 6.55 35.09
C ASP A 109 -0.70 7.71 34.21
N GLU A 110 0.16 8.15 33.28
CA GLU A 110 -0.08 9.27 32.39
C GLU A 110 0.42 8.96 30.98
N TYR A 111 -0.24 9.52 29.97
CA TYR A 111 0.25 9.42 28.59
C TYR A 111 1.53 10.25 28.41
N PRO A 112 2.47 9.78 27.58
CA PRO A 112 3.67 10.52 27.27
C PRO A 112 3.37 11.90 26.67
N LEU A 113 4.01 12.94 27.20
CA LEU A 113 3.95 14.27 26.60
C LEU A 113 4.79 14.33 25.32
N LYS A 114 4.27 15.05 24.34
CA LYS A 114 4.98 15.39 23.11
C LYS A 114 5.74 16.71 23.33
N VAL A 115 7.06 16.68 23.23
CA VAL A 115 7.94 17.85 23.37
C VAL A 115 8.69 18.00 22.05
N ASP A 116 8.58 19.15 21.39
CA ASP A 116 9.23 19.43 20.10
C ASP A 116 8.97 18.37 19.02
N ASN A 117 7.70 17.94 18.93
CA ASN A 117 7.25 16.84 18.06
C ASN A 117 7.80 15.44 18.40
N ILE A 118 8.48 15.27 19.54
CA ILE A 118 9.03 13.98 20.00
C ILE A 118 8.23 13.47 21.20
N TYR A 119 7.80 12.21 21.18
CA TYR A 119 7.28 11.57 22.37
C TYR A 119 8.44 11.14 23.27
N LYS A 120 8.46 11.61 24.53
CA LYS A 120 9.53 11.28 25.48
C LYS A 120 9.52 9.81 25.90
N THR A 121 8.35 9.20 25.87
CA THR A 121 8.16 7.78 26.18
C THR A 121 7.34 7.16 25.06
N MET A 122 7.80 6.01 24.58
CA MET A 122 7.23 5.23 23.50
C MET A 122 7.25 3.75 23.90
N PHE A 123 6.69 2.88 23.08
CA PHE A 123 6.75 1.44 23.33
C PHE A 123 6.95 0.62 22.08
N TYR A 124 7.35 -0.63 22.28
CA TYR A 124 7.40 -1.64 21.24
C TYR A 124 6.75 -2.95 21.72
N ARG A 125 6.27 -3.73 20.76
CA ARG A 125 5.83 -5.12 20.93
C ARG A 125 6.21 -6.03 19.76
N GLN A 126 6.88 -5.45 18.76
CA GLN A 126 7.39 -6.18 17.60
C GLN A 126 8.82 -5.78 17.34
N THR A 127 9.54 -6.75 16.80
CA THR A 127 10.87 -6.57 16.27
C THR A 127 10.89 -7.04 14.81
N PHE A 128 11.74 -6.43 14.00
CA PHE A 128 11.99 -6.80 12.61
C PHE A 128 13.44 -7.23 12.44
N ASP A 129 13.64 -8.41 11.87
CA ASP A 129 14.97 -8.94 11.55
C ASP A 129 14.98 -9.69 10.22
N ASP A 130 16.07 -10.42 9.96
CA ASP A 130 16.27 -11.19 8.72
C ASP A 130 15.18 -12.26 8.49
N LYS A 131 14.42 -12.63 9.52
CA LYS A 131 13.28 -13.57 9.42
C LYS A 131 11.95 -12.86 9.19
N GLY A 132 11.98 -11.53 9.06
CA GLY A 132 10.82 -10.68 8.89
C GLY A 132 10.32 -10.09 10.21
N LEU A 133 9.05 -9.69 10.20
CA LEU A 133 8.41 -9.09 11.36
C LEU A 133 8.01 -10.18 12.36
N THR A 134 8.41 -10.06 13.62
CA THR A 134 7.96 -10.99 14.65
C THR A 134 6.44 -10.93 14.76
N PRO A 135 5.77 -12.09 14.90
CA PRO A 135 4.33 -12.10 15.11
C PRO A 135 3.99 -11.29 16.35
N LEU A 136 2.88 -10.55 16.31
CA LEU A 136 2.33 -9.93 17.51
C LEU A 136 2.02 -11.06 18.49
N LEU A 137 2.80 -11.15 19.56
CA LEU A 137 2.71 -12.26 20.49
C LEU A 137 1.26 -12.39 20.98
N PRO A 138 0.62 -13.55 20.75
CA PRO A 138 -0.67 -13.82 21.33
C PRO A 138 -0.42 -14.18 22.79
N LEU A 139 -1.00 -13.48 23.75
CA LEU A 139 -1.61 -14.14 24.91
C LEU A 139 -2.42 -13.23 25.82
N GLU A 140 -2.22 -11.90 25.82
CA GLU A 140 -3.00 -11.00 26.69
C GLU A 140 -3.63 -9.79 25.97
N CYS A 141 -3.37 -9.63 24.67
CA CYS A 141 -3.59 -8.36 23.97
C CYS A 141 -4.55 -8.41 22.77
N ASN A 142 -5.39 -9.44 22.65
CA ASN A 142 -6.33 -9.52 21.52
C ASN A 142 -7.72 -9.04 21.94
N ALA A 143 -8.12 -7.86 21.45
CA ALA A 143 -9.51 -7.41 21.55
C ALA A 143 -10.30 -7.95 20.36
N LEU A 144 -11.58 -8.24 20.56
CA LEU A 144 -12.48 -8.45 19.43
C LEU A 144 -12.92 -7.09 18.87
N PHE A 145 -12.68 -6.89 17.58
CA PHE A 145 -13.11 -5.71 16.83
C PHE A 145 -14.17 -6.09 15.80
N GLY A 146 -15.28 -5.35 15.77
CA GLY A 146 -16.30 -5.48 14.73
C GLY A 146 -17.74 -5.39 15.24
N ILE A 147 -18.65 -4.89 14.40
CA ILE A 147 -20.10 -5.00 14.58
C ILE A 147 -20.60 -6.09 13.63
N GLY A 148 -20.74 -7.32 14.12
CA GLY A 148 -21.27 -8.47 13.37
C GLY A 148 -20.22 -9.53 13.02
N ASP A 149 -19.01 -9.13 12.60
CA ASP A 149 -17.89 -10.03 12.31
C ASP A 149 -16.73 -9.72 13.25
N TRP A 150 -16.66 -10.44 14.37
CA TRP A 150 -15.62 -10.26 15.37
C TRP A 150 -14.28 -10.77 14.84
N LYS A 151 -13.33 -9.86 14.62
CA LYS A 151 -11.95 -10.20 14.34
C LYS A 151 -11.10 -10.04 15.59
N LEU A 152 -10.22 -11.00 15.84
CA LEU A 152 -9.15 -10.84 16.83
C LEU A 152 -8.18 -9.82 16.26
N VAL A 153 -8.04 -8.70 16.96
CA VAL A 153 -7.08 -7.65 16.60
C VAL A 153 -6.21 -7.29 17.79
N PRO A 154 -4.97 -6.85 17.56
CA PRO A 154 -4.10 -6.35 18.60
C PRO A 154 -4.72 -5.14 19.32
N ARG A 155 -4.54 -5.05 20.63
CA ARG A 155 -4.93 -3.87 21.42
C ARG A 155 -4.09 -2.66 21.04
N ASN A 156 -4.73 -1.56 20.70
CA ASN A 156 -4.12 -0.25 20.54
C ASN A 156 -4.37 0.55 21.82
N PRO A 157 -3.33 0.87 22.62
CA PRO A 157 -3.50 1.57 23.90
C PRO A 157 -4.12 2.96 23.76
N ASP A 158 -4.17 3.54 22.56
CA ASP A 158 -4.84 4.83 22.32
C ASP A 158 -6.38 4.70 22.31
N LEU A 159 -6.91 3.47 22.36
CA LEU A 159 -8.31 3.15 22.18
C LEU A 159 -8.92 2.62 23.49
N VAL A 160 -10.19 2.95 23.70
CA VAL A 160 -10.96 2.50 24.87
C VAL A 160 -11.50 1.10 24.65
N TYR A 161 -11.26 0.23 25.62
CA TYR A 161 -11.72 -1.15 25.61
C TYR A 161 -12.76 -1.42 26.68
N TYR A 162 -13.67 -2.34 26.35
CA TYR A 162 -14.75 -2.77 27.21
C TYR A 162 -14.62 -4.26 27.46
N LYS A 163 -14.73 -4.67 28.72
CA LYS A 163 -14.69 -6.08 29.12
C LYS A 163 -16.09 -6.58 29.43
N CYS A 164 -16.51 -7.66 28.78
CA CYS A 164 -17.81 -8.26 29.04
C CYS A 164 -17.81 -8.94 30.41
N LYS A 165 -18.70 -8.53 31.33
CA LYS A 165 -18.84 -9.18 32.66
C LYS A 165 -19.27 -10.65 32.60
N ILE A 166 -19.89 -11.08 31.49
CA ILE A 166 -20.46 -12.43 31.35
C ILE A 166 -19.51 -13.38 30.61
N CYS A 167 -18.96 -12.95 29.46
CA CYS A 167 -18.09 -13.82 28.64
C CYS A 167 -16.61 -13.49 28.75
N ASP A 168 -16.22 -12.51 29.56
CA ASP A 168 -14.84 -12.02 29.75
C ASP A 168 -14.15 -11.45 28.50
N VAL A 169 -14.88 -11.40 27.37
CA VAL A 169 -14.38 -10.90 26.09
C VAL A 169 -14.18 -9.40 26.16
N ILE A 170 -13.01 -8.96 25.71
CA ILE A 170 -12.66 -7.56 25.51
C ILE A 170 -13.07 -7.14 24.10
N TYR A 171 -13.75 -6.01 23.97
CA TYR A 171 -14.09 -5.43 22.68
C TYR A 171 -13.85 -3.93 22.64
N GLN A 172 -13.51 -3.48 21.44
CA GLN A 172 -13.39 -2.06 21.16
C GLN A 172 -14.77 -1.52 20.79
N ARG A 173 -15.20 -0.44 21.44
CA ARG A 173 -16.40 0.29 21.00
C ARG A 173 -15.95 1.64 20.44
N PRO A 174 -16.47 2.08 19.28
CA PRO A 174 -16.26 3.45 18.84
C PRO A 174 -16.85 4.37 19.91
N VAL A 175 -15.98 5.06 20.66
CA VAL A 175 -16.40 6.01 21.68
C VAL A 175 -16.91 7.26 20.97
N GLU A 176 -18.05 7.77 21.41
CA GLU A 176 -18.51 9.11 21.05
C GLU A 176 -17.60 10.15 21.72
N ARG A 177 -16.44 10.39 21.08
CA ARG A 177 -15.55 11.57 21.07
C ARG A 177 -15.09 12.28 22.36
N THR A 178 -15.45 11.90 23.58
CA THR A 178 -15.02 12.68 24.78
C THR A 178 -14.29 11.93 25.88
N PHE A 179 -14.12 10.61 25.79
CA PHE A 179 -13.40 9.84 26.81
C PHE A 179 -11.94 9.58 26.42
N LYS A 180 -10.99 10.13 27.20
CA LYS A 180 -9.59 9.71 27.20
C LYS A 180 -9.38 8.77 28.38
N GLN A 181 -9.28 7.47 28.11
CA GLN A 181 -8.90 6.46 29.12
C GLN A 181 -7.38 6.47 29.24
N ARG A 182 -6.82 6.57 30.45
CA ARG A 182 -5.38 6.43 30.70
C ARG A 182 -4.91 5.02 30.34
N PRO A 183 -3.62 4.80 30.03
CA PRO A 183 -3.12 3.47 29.72
C PRO A 183 -3.43 2.46 30.84
N SER A 184 -3.26 2.89 32.10
CA SER A 184 -3.46 2.08 33.30
C SER A 184 -4.92 1.93 33.76
N ASP A 185 -5.87 2.66 33.15
CA ASP A 185 -7.26 2.57 33.58
C ASP A 185 -7.82 1.17 33.26
N PRO A 186 -8.49 0.50 34.22
CA PRO A 186 -9.05 -0.82 33.98
C PRO A 186 -10.11 -0.79 32.87
N ASP A 187 -10.22 -1.90 32.13
CA ASP A 187 -11.25 -2.03 31.09
C ASP A 187 -12.65 -1.73 31.64
N ILE A 188 -13.43 -0.95 30.88
CA ILE A 188 -14.79 -0.61 31.29
C ILE A 188 -15.64 -1.88 31.25
N THR A 189 -16.18 -2.29 32.39
CA THR A 189 -16.95 -3.53 32.48
C THR A 189 -18.41 -3.32 32.08
N ILE A 190 -18.87 -4.02 31.04
CA ILE A 190 -20.25 -3.95 30.55
C ILE A 190 -20.77 -5.34 30.17
N THR A 191 -22.05 -5.48 29.82
CA THR A 191 -22.59 -6.73 29.27
C THR A 191 -22.69 -6.61 27.75
N CYS A 192 -22.02 -7.48 27.00
CA CYS A 192 -22.03 -7.42 25.54
C CYS A 192 -23.41 -7.79 24.97
N SER A 193 -23.75 -7.31 23.78
CA SER A 193 -25.05 -7.55 23.14
C SER A 193 -25.39 -9.03 22.96
N ASN A 194 -24.38 -9.88 22.71
CA ASN A 194 -24.55 -11.33 22.61
C ASN A 194 -24.91 -11.96 23.96
N CYS A 195 -24.37 -11.47 25.07
CA CYS A 195 -24.75 -11.96 26.38
C CYS A 195 -26.05 -11.33 26.86
N LEU A 196 -26.32 -10.07 26.48
CA LEU A 196 -27.56 -9.36 26.80
C LEU A 196 -28.77 -10.07 26.18
N SER A 197 -28.67 -10.54 24.93
CA SER A 197 -29.73 -11.30 24.27
C SER A 197 -29.95 -12.69 24.89
N CYS A 198 -28.90 -13.33 25.42
CA CYS A 198 -29.05 -14.57 26.20
C CYS A 198 -29.73 -14.34 27.55
N VAL A 199 -29.46 -13.21 28.22
CA VAL A 199 -30.07 -12.88 29.52
C VAL A 199 -31.53 -12.46 29.37
N GLN A 200 -31.84 -11.63 28.36
CA GLN A 200 -33.20 -11.11 28.13
C GLN A 200 -34.16 -12.15 27.50
N GLY A 201 -33.64 -13.23 26.91
CA GLY A 201 -34.42 -14.31 26.32
C GLY A 201 -34.93 -15.38 27.31
N THR A 202 -34.77 -15.16 28.62
CA THR A 202 -35.24 -16.08 29.66
C THR A 202 -36.42 -15.51 30.47
N THR A 203 -37.51 -15.17 29.80
CA THR A 203 -38.82 -15.38 30.44
C THR A 203 -39.20 -16.85 30.22
N PRO A 204 -39.37 -17.65 31.28
CA PRO A 204 -39.75 -19.05 31.11
C PRO A 204 -41.19 -19.10 30.59
N SER A 205 -41.35 -19.32 29.28
CA SER A 205 -42.56 -19.96 28.79
C SER A 205 -42.48 -21.40 29.28
N ALA A 206 -43.39 -21.74 30.20
CA ALA A 206 -43.70 -23.14 30.47
C ALA A 206 -44.00 -23.85 29.14
N ASP A 207 -43.62 -25.12 29.07
CA ASP A 207 -43.95 -26.06 27.97
C ASP A 207 -43.12 -25.98 26.68
N VAL A 208 -41.80 -26.16 26.78
CA VAL A 208 -41.07 -26.92 25.75
C VAL A 208 -40.00 -27.79 26.41
N LYS A 209 -40.29 -29.09 26.61
CA LYS A 209 -39.28 -30.13 26.88
C LYS A 209 -38.45 -30.34 25.61
N GLY A 210 -37.36 -29.60 25.48
CA GLY A 210 -36.43 -29.74 24.36
C GLY A 210 -35.11 -29.08 24.68
N ASP A 211 -34.20 -29.86 25.25
CA ASP A 211 -32.86 -29.46 25.68
C ASP A 211 -32.04 -28.91 24.49
N LYS A 212 -32.09 -27.60 24.27
CA LYS A 212 -31.22 -26.88 23.33
C LYS A 212 -30.46 -25.81 24.11
N ARG A 213 -29.38 -26.24 24.77
CA ARG A 213 -28.36 -25.31 25.29
C ARG A 213 -27.85 -24.44 24.14
N PRO A 214 -27.62 -23.13 24.36
CA PRO A 214 -27.10 -22.24 23.33
C PRO A 214 -25.72 -22.71 22.86
N LYS A 215 -25.49 -22.62 21.54
CA LYS A 215 -24.22 -23.01 20.89
C LYS A 215 -23.05 -22.29 21.56
N ARG A 216 -22.23 -23.10 22.23
CA ARG A 216 -21.00 -22.77 22.95
C ARG A 216 -20.13 -21.85 22.08
N ILE A 217 -20.01 -20.58 22.48
CA ILE A 217 -18.98 -19.67 21.95
C ILE A 217 -17.63 -20.37 22.19
N LEU A 218 -16.80 -20.43 21.15
CA LEU A 218 -15.47 -21.02 21.16
C LEU A 218 -14.71 -20.56 22.41
N ARG A 219 -14.55 -21.46 23.40
CA ARG A 219 -13.61 -21.25 24.50
C ARG A 219 -12.21 -21.13 23.88
N LEU A 220 -11.48 -20.08 24.23
CA LEU A 220 -10.07 -19.86 23.86
C LEU A 220 -9.14 -21.06 24.14
N GLU A 221 -9.58 -22.03 24.95
CA GLU A 221 -8.89 -23.29 25.24
C GLU A 221 -8.52 -24.11 23.99
N SER A 222 -9.30 -24.03 22.90
CA SER A 222 -9.01 -24.79 21.66
C SER A 222 -7.87 -24.20 20.82
N TYR A 223 -7.46 -22.95 21.07
CA TYR A 223 -6.27 -22.35 20.45
C TYR A 223 -4.99 -22.65 21.24
N ARG A 224 -5.07 -22.83 22.57
CA ARG A 224 -3.90 -23.17 23.42
C ARG A 224 -3.30 -24.54 23.12
N LYS A 225 -4.04 -25.47 22.51
CA LYS A 225 -3.58 -26.84 22.24
C LYS A 225 -2.84 -27.03 20.90
N ARG A 226 -2.68 -25.99 20.08
CA ARG A 226 -2.08 -26.13 18.73
C ARG A 226 -0.62 -25.69 18.60
N THR A 227 0.02 -25.22 19.66
CA THR A 227 1.40 -24.68 19.63
C THR A 227 2.46 -25.56 20.29
N ILE A 228 2.15 -26.81 20.61
CA ILE A 228 3.15 -27.78 21.09
C ILE A 228 2.93 -29.09 20.34
N VAL A 229 3.65 -29.29 19.23
CA VAL A 229 4.09 -30.62 18.78
C VAL A 229 5.51 -30.48 18.26
N ASP A 230 6.36 -31.30 18.85
CA ASP A 230 7.78 -31.42 18.65
C ASP A 230 8.18 -31.88 17.23
N SER A 231 9.43 -31.56 16.95
CA SER A 231 10.33 -32.10 15.94
C SER A 231 10.40 -33.62 15.92
N ASP A 232 10.43 -34.18 14.70
CA ASP A 232 11.34 -35.25 14.22
C ASP A 232 10.65 -36.17 13.20
N SER A 233 11.12 -36.16 11.94
CA SER A 233 11.52 -37.37 11.19
C SER A 233 11.84 -37.06 9.73
N ASP A 234 13.09 -37.32 9.36
CA ASP A 234 13.60 -37.47 8.00
C ASP A 234 12.95 -38.66 7.27
N SER A 235 12.57 -38.48 5.99
CA SER A 235 12.98 -39.35 4.86
C SER A 235 12.30 -38.94 3.54
N PRO A 236 12.96 -39.17 2.38
CA PRO A 236 12.57 -38.61 1.09
C PRO A 236 11.71 -39.58 0.26
N VAL A 237 10.74 -39.06 -0.51
CA VAL A 237 10.06 -39.85 -1.54
C VAL A 237 9.82 -39.01 -2.79
N ASP A 238 10.60 -39.37 -3.80
CA ASP A 238 10.29 -39.64 -5.20
C ASP A 238 9.41 -38.70 -6.04
N ALA A 239 9.96 -38.40 -7.22
CA ALA A 239 9.40 -37.55 -8.24
C ALA A 239 8.63 -38.37 -9.27
N GLY A 240 7.47 -37.85 -9.68
CA GLY A 240 6.89 -38.17 -10.98
C GLY A 240 5.43 -38.59 -10.92
N GLN A 241 4.53 -37.64 -11.19
CA GLN A 241 3.38 -37.92 -12.04
C GLN A 241 2.83 -36.60 -12.60
N VAL A 242 2.97 -36.47 -13.92
CA VAL A 242 2.22 -35.55 -14.76
C VAL A 242 0.82 -36.12 -14.88
N ILE A 243 -0.19 -35.36 -14.47
CA ILE A 243 -1.60 -35.66 -14.72
C ILE A 243 -2.15 -34.48 -15.50
N ASP A 244 -2.61 -34.78 -16.72
CA ASP A 244 -3.37 -33.89 -17.58
C ASP A 244 -4.75 -33.62 -16.93
N GLU A 245 -5.13 -32.35 -16.81
CA GLU A 245 -6.49 -31.93 -16.44
C GLU A 245 -7.10 -31.12 -17.60
N ASP A 246 -7.92 -31.80 -18.41
CA ASP A 246 -8.90 -31.18 -19.30
C ASP A 246 -10.27 -31.11 -18.61
N ASP A 247 -10.96 -30.00 -18.88
CA ASP A 247 -12.42 -29.76 -18.86
C ASP A 247 -13.23 -30.02 -17.58
N ASP A 248 -13.33 -28.97 -16.74
CA ASP A 248 -14.42 -28.82 -15.77
C ASP A 248 -15.45 -27.76 -16.18
N GLU A 249 -16.66 -28.25 -16.43
CA GLU A 249 -17.91 -27.53 -16.69
C GLU A 249 -18.35 -26.70 -15.46
N TYR A 250 -18.17 -25.38 -15.50
CA TYR A 250 -18.52 -24.49 -14.39
C TYR A 250 -20.04 -24.23 -14.29
N LYS A 251 -20.72 -24.96 -13.39
CA LYS A 251 -21.99 -24.53 -12.80
C LYS A 251 -21.71 -23.63 -11.59
N VAL A 252 -21.99 -22.33 -11.74
CA VAL A 252 -21.99 -21.39 -10.61
C VAL A 252 -23.41 -21.30 -10.07
N ASP A 253 -23.65 -21.94 -8.93
CA ASP A 253 -24.88 -21.74 -8.14
C ASP A 253 -24.85 -20.37 -7.48
N PHE A 254 -25.78 -19.49 -7.86
CA PHE A 254 -25.90 -18.11 -7.35
C PHE A 254 -27.09 -17.92 -6.39
N ASP A 255 -27.69 -18.99 -5.88
CA ASP A 255 -28.75 -18.90 -4.86
C ASP A 255 -28.19 -19.07 -3.45
N SER A 256 -27.50 -18.02 -2.99
CA SER A 256 -27.29 -17.74 -1.57
C SER A 256 -27.14 -16.23 -1.36
N ALA A 257 -28.18 -15.48 -1.72
CA ALA A 257 -28.32 -14.07 -1.39
C ALA A 257 -28.59 -13.89 0.12
N LYS A 258 -27.57 -14.11 0.96
CA LYS A 258 -27.53 -13.61 2.35
C LYS A 258 -26.45 -12.54 2.48
N ARG A 259 -26.89 -11.31 2.20
CA ARG A 259 -26.40 -10.01 2.72
C ARG A 259 -24.96 -10.01 3.26
N ILE A 260 -23.97 -10.04 2.36
CA ILE A 260 -22.57 -9.79 2.68
C ILE A 260 -22.39 -8.29 2.92
N LYS A 261 -22.16 -7.90 4.19
CA LYS A 261 -21.77 -6.53 4.56
C LYS A 261 -20.25 -6.43 4.46
N SER A 262 -19.84 -5.52 3.59
CA SER A 262 -18.46 -5.10 3.32
C SER A 262 -17.69 -4.76 4.60
N THR A 263 -16.57 -5.47 4.82
CA THR A 263 -15.58 -5.20 5.85
C THR A 263 -14.66 -4.05 5.45
N LYS A 264 -14.51 -3.09 6.36
CA LYS A 264 -13.77 -1.83 6.22
C LYS A 264 -12.32 -2.00 6.71
N SER A 265 -11.33 -1.87 5.82
CA SER A 265 -9.93 -1.57 6.18
C SER A 265 -9.78 -0.07 6.46
N GLY A 266 -8.91 0.27 7.42
CA GLY A 266 -8.82 1.59 8.06
C GLY A 266 -7.50 2.31 7.77
N GLY A 267 -7.31 2.79 6.55
CA GLY A 267 -6.54 4.02 6.33
C GLY A 267 -7.48 5.21 6.47
N HIS A 268 -7.00 6.37 6.92
CA HIS A 268 -7.73 7.64 6.90
C HIS A 268 -7.97 8.14 5.45
N ALA A 269 -8.63 7.31 4.63
CA ALA A 269 -9.46 7.80 3.55
C ALA A 269 -10.64 8.51 4.23
N VAL A 270 -10.78 9.82 3.99
CA VAL A 270 -12.04 10.53 4.24
C VAL A 270 -13.12 9.75 3.50
N ARG A 271 -13.85 8.89 4.21
CA ARG A 271 -14.92 8.09 3.60
C ARG A 271 -16.01 9.06 3.17
N PHE A 272 -16.01 9.36 1.87
CA PHE A 272 -17.05 10.13 1.22
C PHE A 272 -18.32 9.27 1.19
N SER A 273 -19.10 9.37 2.26
CA SER A 273 -20.47 8.89 2.25
C SER A 273 -21.25 9.70 1.21
N ALA A 274 -21.87 9.04 0.22
CA ALA A 274 -22.69 9.69 -0.80
C ALA A 274 -23.77 10.64 -0.22
N THR A 275 -24.19 10.41 1.03
CA THR A 275 -25.11 11.29 1.76
C THR A 275 -24.53 12.64 2.20
N LYS A 276 -23.20 12.83 2.18
CA LYS A 276 -22.50 14.09 2.55
C LYS A 276 -21.93 14.87 1.37
N LEU A 277 -22.14 14.41 0.14
CA LEU A 277 -21.68 15.12 -1.06
C LEU A 277 -22.43 16.44 -1.25
N ASN A 278 -21.70 17.48 -1.64
CA ASN A 278 -22.34 18.72 -2.09
C ASN A 278 -23.16 18.45 -3.37
N SER A 279 -24.08 19.35 -3.75
CA SER A 279 -24.97 19.14 -4.90
C SER A 279 -24.21 18.90 -6.21
N PHE A 280 -23.05 19.53 -6.37
CA PHE A 280 -22.19 19.38 -7.54
C PHE A 280 -21.49 18.01 -7.61
N GLU A 281 -20.98 17.52 -6.49
CA GLU A 281 -20.38 16.19 -6.37
C GLU A 281 -21.40 15.08 -6.58
N LYS A 282 -22.65 15.26 -6.11
CA LYS A 282 -23.75 14.34 -6.40
C LYS A 282 -24.02 14.24 -7.90
N GLN A 283 -24.01 15.37 -8.61
CA GLN A 283 -24.20 15.38 -10.05
C GLN A 283 -23.06 14.65 -10.78
N ILE A 284 -21.81 14.91 -10.39
CA ILE A 284 -20.65 14.20 -10.96
C ILE A 284 -20.74 12.71 -10.69
N PHE A 285 -21.12 12.31 -9.47
CA PHE A 285 -21.29 10.90 -9.10
C PHE A 285 -22.34 10.22 -9.97
N THR A 286 -23.54 10.80 -10.08
CA THR A 286 -24.63 10.23 -10.89
C THR A 286 -24.23 10.08 -12.35
N THR A 287 -23.65 11.13 -12.96
CA THR A 287 -23.20 11.07 -14.36
C THR A 287 -22.07 10.05 -14.57
N ALA A 288 -21.16 9.90 -13.59
CA ALA A 288 -20.11 8.89 -13.66
C ALA A 288 -20.67 7.47 -13.58
N VAL A 289 -21.63 7.23 -12.68
CA VAL A 289 -22.32 5.94 -12.53
C VAL A 289 -23.04 5.56 -13.81
N GLU A 290 -23.81 6.49 -14.41
CA GLU A 290 -24.53 6.26 -15.67
C GLU A 290 -23.58 5.84 -16.80
N LYS A 291 -22.44 6.53 -16.96
CA LYS A 291 -21.44 6.23 -17.99
C LYS A 291 -20.80 4.86 -17.82
N ILE A 292 -20.48 4.47 -16.58
CA ILE A 292 -19.93 3.14 -16.30
C ILE A 292 -21.01 2.06 -16.48
N HIS A 293 -22.24 2.32 -16.04
CA HIS A 293 -23.39 1.44 -16.21
C HIS A 293 -23.66 1.14 -17.69
N GLU A 294 -23.61 2.15 -18.56
CA GLU A 294 -23.76 1.97 -20.02
C GLU A 294 -22.70 1.02 -20.58
N CYS A 295 -21.42 1.23 -20.22
CA CYS A 295 -20.32 0.37 -20.67
C CYS A 295 -20.48 -1.07 -20.19
N LEU A 296 -20.84 -1.27 -18.92
CA LEU A 296 -21.01 -2.63 -18.37
C LEU A 296 -22.27 -3.32 -18.92
N SER A 297 -23.34 -2.58 -19.19
CA SER A 297 -24.56 -3.11 -19.82
C SER A 297 -24.28 -3.62 -21.23
N LYS A 298 -23.45 -2.89 -21.98
CA LYS A 298 -22.93 -3.37 -23.27
C LYS A 298 -22.17 -4.69 -23.12
N GLY A 299 -21.34 -4.83 -22.09
CA GLY A 299 -20.64 -6.07 -21.80
C GLY A 299 -21.58 -7.24 -21.48
N VAL A 300 -22.68 -6.99 -20.76
CA VAL A 300 -23.71 -8.01 -20.51
C VAL A 300 -24.37 -8.46 -21.82
N ALA A 301 -24.73 -7.52 -22.70
CA ALA A 301 -25.31 -7.85 -24.01
C ALA A 301 -24.34 -8.69 -24.87
N GLU A 302 -23.04 -8.36 -24.86
CA GLU A 302 -21.98 -9.11 -25.56
C GLU A 302 -21.77 -10.53 -25.01
N MET A 303 -22.08 -10.76 -23.72
CA MET A 303 -21.99 -12.08 -23.11
C MET A 303 -23.27 -12.89 -23.35
N GLN A 304 -24.43 -12.24 -23.33
CA GLN A 304 -25.71 -12.86 -23.64
C GLN A 304 -25.77 -13.34 -25.10
N SER A 305 -25.18 -12.59 -26.04
CA SER A 305 -25.08 -13.03 -27.45
C SER A 305 -24.20 -14.27 -27.63
N LYS A 306 -23.32 -14.57 -26.66
CA LYS A 306 -22.50 -15.78 -26.59
C LYS A 306 -23.12 -16.88 -25.73
N ASN A 307 -24.43 -16.80 -25.44
CA ASN A 307 -25.19 -17.74 -24.61
C ASN A 307 -24.69 -17.86 -23.15
N VAL A 308 -23.99 -16.85 -22.61
CA VAL A 308 -23.57 -16.84 -21.20
C VAL A 308 -24.68 -16.20 -20.36
N LYS A 309 -25.35 -17.01 -19.52
CA LYS A 309 -26.39 -16.52 -18.61
C LYS A 309 -25.75 -15.88 -17.37
N LEU A 310 -26.03 -14.60 -17.15
CA LEU A 310 -25.48 -13.82 -16.02
C LEU A 310 -26.60 -13.13 -15.25
N SER A 311 -26.58 -13.26 -13.93
CA SER A 311 -27.49 -12.59 -12.99
C SER A 311 -26.76 -11.49 -12.20
N VAL A 312 -26.15 -10.53 -12.90
CA VAL A 312 -25.39 -9.44 -12.27
C VAL A 312 -26.20 -8.15 -12.32
N ASN A 313 -26.37 -7.48 -11.16
CA ASN A 313 -26.93 -6.14 -11.10
C ASN A 313 -25.85 -5.12 -11.53
N VAL A 314 -25.90 -4.73 -12.81
CA VAL A 314 -24.92 -3.84 -13.45
C VAL A 314 -24.90 -2.46 -12.81
N MET A 315 -26.06 -1.94 -12.42
CA MET A 315 -26.17 -0.63 -11.77
C MET A 315 -25.44 -0.61 -10.43
N TYR A 316 -25.69 -1.64 -9.61
CA TYR A 316 -24.99 -1.79 -8.33
C TYR A 316 -23.47 -1.93 -8.51
N LEU A 317 -23.02 -2.65 -9.53
CA LEU A 317 -21.59 -2.77 -9.83
C LEU A 317 -20.98 -1.42 -10.24
N ALA A 318 -21.66 -0.65 -11.08
CA ALA A 318 -21.24 0.69 -11.48
C ALA A 318 -21.13 1.64 -10.27
N GLU A 319 -22.14 1.66 -9.40
CA GLU A 319 -22.12 2.42 -8.14
C GLU A 319 -20.93 2.05 -7.26
N LYS A 320 -20.63 0.75 -7.13
CA LYS A 320 -19.50 0.27 -6.34
C LYS A 320 -18.15 0.67 -6.91
N ILE A 321 -17.99 0.68 -8.23
CA ILE A 321 -16.76 1.15 -8.88
C ILE A 321 -16.55 2.64 -8.60
N ILE A 322 -17.57 3.47 -8.82
CA ILE A 322 -17.46 4.92 -8.59
C ILE A 322 -17.25 5.24 -7.11
N GLN A 323 -17.96 4.57 -6.21
CA GLN A 323 -17.76 4.75 -4.77
C GLN A 323 -16.33 4.40 -4.35
N SER A 324 -15.78 3.31 -4.88
CA SER A 324 -14.40 2.90 -4.58
C SER A 324 -13.38 3.91 -5.14
N LEU A 325 -13.63 4.49 -6.33
CA LEU A 325 -12.81 5.57 -6.88
C LEU A 325 -12.86 6.83 -6.01
N MET A 326 -14.03 7.20 -5.49
CA MET A 326 -14.16 8.34 -4.58
C MET A 326 -13.49 8.07 -3.24
N ASP A 327 -13.57 6.85 -2.71
CA ASP A 327 -12.92 6.49 -1.45
C ASP A 327 -11.39 6.61 -1.55
N VAL A 328 -10.79 6.28 -2.70
CA VAL A 328 -9.34 6.34 -2.90
C VAL A 328 -8.87 7.72 -3.35
N TYR A 329 -9.50 8.30 -4.38
CA TYR A 329 -9.01 9.52 -5.04
C TYR A 329 -9.88 10.75 -4.78
N GLY A 330 -10.97 10.63 -4.00
CA GLY A 330 -11.93 11.72 -3.79
C GLY A 330 -11.37 12.97 -3.11
N VAL A 331 -10.23 12.84 -2.41
CA VAL A 331 -9.51 13.98 -1.82
C VAL A 331 -8.93 14.89 -2.91
N ASN A 332 -8.49 14.32 -4.05
CA ASN A 332 -7.90 15.06 -5.16
C ASN A 332 -8.80 14.97 -6.41
N SER A 333 -9.61 16.01 -6.63
CA SER A 333 -10.56 16.04 -7.75
C SER A 333 -9.91 15.85 -9.12
N ARG A 334 -8.67 16.31 -9.32
CA ARG A 334 -7.95 16.14 -10.59
C ARG A 334 -7.63 14.67 -10.84
N GLU A 335 -7.09 14.00 -9.83
CA GLU A 335 -6.70 12.60 -9.90
C GLU A 335 -7.93 11.70 -10.03
N PHE A 336 -9.00 11.97 -9.28
CA PHE A 336 -10.29 11.29 -9.44
C PHE A 336 -10.81 11.39 -10.88
N LYS A 337 -10.85 12.59 -11.47
CA LYS A 337 -11.32 12.79 -12.86
C LYS A 337 -10.44 12.06 -13.87
N GLN A 338 -9.12 12.11 -13.68
CA GLN A 338 -8.17 11.40 -14.53
C GLN A 338 -8.40 9.89 -14.48
N ARG A 339 -8.46 9.29 -13.29
CA ARG A 339 -8.69 7.85 -13.10
C ARG A 339 -10.04 7.41 -13.63
N LEU A 340 -11.09 8.19 -13.39
CA LEU A 340 -12.42 7.95 -13.95
C LEU A 340 -12.38 7.92 -15.48
N TYR A 341 -11.70 8.89 -16.10
CA TYR A 341 -11.57 8.97 -17.56
C TYR A 341 -10.78 7.79 -18.14
N GLU A 342 -9.68 7.39 -17.50
CA GLU A 342 -8.88 6.23 -17.89
C GLU A 342 -9.70 4.93 -17.89
N ILE A 343 -10.46 4.68 -16.82
CA ILE A 343 -11.32 3.50 -16.71
C ILE A 343 -12.46 3.57 -17.73
N TYR A 344 -13.15 4.71 -17.81
CA TYR A 344 -14.27 4.89 -18.75
C TYR A 344 -13.85 4.69 -20.20
N THR A 345 -12.75 5.31 -20.64
CA THR A 345 -12.28 5.19 -22.03
C THR A 345 -11.86 3.77 -22.38
N ASN A 346 -11.30 3.01 -21.43
CA ASN A 346 -11.00 1.60 -21.67
C ASN A 346 -12.25 0.71 -21.71
N LEU A 347 -13.23 0.96 -20.83
CA LEU A 347 -14.49 0.19 -20.83
C LEU A 347 -15.39 0.52 -22.03
N LYS A 348 -15.34 1.75 -22.53
CA LYS A 348 -16.14 2.22 -23.68
C LYS A 348 -15.71 1.59 -25.01
N ARG A 349 -14.42 1.29 -25.19
CA ARG A 349 -13.87 0.78 -26.46
C ARG A 349 -14.44 -0.59 -26.80
N ASP A 350 -14.89 -0.75 -28.03
CA ASP A 350 -15.52 -2.00 -28.49
C ASP A 350 -14.58 -3.20 -28.41
N ILE A 351 -13.30 -2.97 -28.75
CA ILE A 351 -12.23 -3.98 -28.75
C ILE A 351 -12.01 -4.56 -27.34
N ASN A 352 -12.33 -3.82 -26.28
CA ASN A 352 -12.11 -4.23 -24.90
C ASN A 352 -13.30 -5.02 -24.29
N SER A 353 -13.95 -5.87 -25.09
CA SER A 353 -15.05 -6.74 -24.60
C SER A 353 -14.59 -7.68 -23.48
N ASP A 354 -13.34 -8.16 -23.54
CA ASP A 354 -12.76 -8.99 -22.48
C ASP A 354 -12.62 -8.23 -21.15
N LEU A 355 -12.20 -6.96 -21.17
CA LEU A 355 -12.11 -6.16 -19.95
C LEU A 355 -13.49 -6.03 -19.28
N ARG A 356 -14.54 -5.72 -20.06
CA ARG A 356 -15.91 -5.67 -19.53
C ARG A 356 -16.32 -7.00 -18.92
N ARG A 357 -16.07 -8.12 -19.62
CA ARG A 357 -16.33 -9.48 -19.12
C ARG A 357 -15.61 -9.76 -17.82
N ARG A 358 -14.31 -9.49 -17.72
CA ARG A 358 -13.52 -9.73 -16.49
C ARG A 358 -14.05 -8.94 -15.30
N VAL A 359 -14.49 -7.70 -15.51
CA VAL A 359 -15.09 -6.86 -14.47
C VAL A 359 -16.47 -7.41 -14.05
N ILE A 360 -17.34 -7.74 -15.00
CA ILE A 360 -18.70 -8.24 -14.71
C ILE A 360 -18.66 -9.63 -14.04
N CYS A 361 -17.77 -10.51 -14.48
CA CYS A 361 -17.57 -11.83 -13.88
C CYS A 361 -16.77 -11.80 -12.57
N GLY A 362 -16.29 -10.62 -12.12
CA GLY A 362 -15.48 -10.48 -10.90
C GLY A 362 -14.06 -11.05 -11.00
N LYS A 363 -13.61 -11.50 -12.18
CA LYS A 363 -12.22 -11.94 -12.42
C LYS A 363 -11.21 -10.81 -12.25
N LEU A 364 -11.63 -9.57 -12.51
CA LEU A 364 -10.88 -8.37 -12.16
C LEU A 364 -11.59 -7.65 -11.00
N PRO A 365 -11.09 -7.77 -9.75
CA PRO A 365 -11.75 -7.17 -8.60
C PRO A 365 -11.67 -5.64 -8.67
N ILE A 366 -12.69 -4.97 -8.11
CA ILE A 366 -12.86 -3.50 -8.20
C ILE A 366 -11.62 -2.76 -7.68
N HIS A 367 -11.03 -3.19 -6.56
CA HIS A 367 -9.84 -2.55 -5.99
C HIS A 367 -8.64 -2.60 -6.94
N LYS A 368 -8.52 -3.67 -7.73
CA LYS A 368 -7.46 -3.82 -8.73
C LYS A 368 -7.77 -2.99 -9.98
N LEU A 369 -9.03 -2.94 -10.42
CA LEU A 369 -9.48 -2.10 -11.54
C LEU A 369 -9.13 -0.61 -11.33
N ILE A 370 -9.26 -0.09 -10.10
CA ILE A 370 -9.04 1.33 -9.80
C ILE A 370 -7.58 1.72 -9.51
N THR A 371 -6.71 0.74 -9.25
CA THR A 371 -5.29 0.96 -8.91
C THR A 371 -4.35 0.59 -10.06
N ILE A 372 -4.78 -0.32 -10.94
CA ILE A 372 -3.96 -0.80 -12.05
C ILE A 372 -3.68 0.32 -13.05
N GLU A 373 -2.45 0.37 -13.56
CA GLU A 373 -2.09 1.34 -14.58
C GLU A 373 -2.85 1.08 -15.89
N THR A 374 -3.21 2.17 -16.57
CA THR A 374 -4.02 2.17 -17.80
C THR A 374 -3.46 1.26 -18.89
N ARG A 375 -2.13 1.05 -18.94
CA ARG A 375 -1.49 0.15 -19.90
C ARG A 375 -1.91 -1.32 -19.72
N PHE A 376 -2.16 -1.76 -18.48
CA PHE A 376 -2.51 -3.16 -18.17
C PHE A 376 -4.02 -3.42 -18.17
N LEU A 377 -4.85 -2.41 -18.42
CA LEU A 377 -6.29 -2.57 -18.59
C LEU A 377 -6.64 -3.17 -19.96
N ALA A 378 -5.73 -3.09 -20.93
CA ALA A 378 -5.93 -3.68 -22.25
C ALA A 378 -5.71 -5.20 -22.23
N PRO A 379 -6.32 -5.94 -23.18
CA PRO A 379 -5.98 -7.34 -23.43
C PRO A 379 -4.48 -7.53 -23.72
N PRO A 380 -3.87 -8.67 -23.35
CA PRO A 380 -2.44 -8.94 -23.57
C PRO A 380 -1.98 -8.69 -25.01
N ASP A 381 -2.80 -9.10 -25.98
CA ASP A 381 -2.50 -8.94 -27.40
C ASP A 381 -2.41 -7.46 -27.82
N LEU A 382 -3.31 -6.62 -27.28
CA LEU A 382 -3.29 -5.17 -27.48
C LEU A 382 -2.19 -4.48 -26.68
N ILE A 383 -1.74 -5.05 -25.56
CA ILE A 383 -0.59 -4.53 -24.80
C ILE A 383 0.67 -4.69 -25.66
N ALA A 384 0.90 -5.89 -26.20
CA ALA A 384 2.03 -6.18 -27.06
C ALA A 384 2.02 -5.32 -28.35
N GLU A 385 0.84 -5.12 -28.96
CA GLU A 385 0.72 -4.25 -30.13
C GLU A 385 0.99 -2.78 -29.80
N ARG A 386 0.49 -2.27 -28.67
CA ARG A 386 0.75 -0.90 -28.21
C ARG A 386 2.20 -0.69 -27.75
N GLU A 387 2.83 -1.69 -27.17
CA GLU A 387 4.26 -1.67 -26.87
C GLU A 387 5.06 -1.58 -28.16
N LYS A 388 4.77 -2.44 -29.14
CA LYS A 388 5.40 -2.41 -30.46
C LYS A 388 5.17 -1.08 -31.19
N GLU A 389 3.99 -0.47 -31.08
CA GLU A 389 3.72 0.86 -31.66
C GLU A 389 4.42 1.98 -30.90
N ARG A 390 4.47 1.96 -29.57
CA ARG A 390 5.27 2.89 -28.78
C ARG A 390 6.73 2.80 -29.15
N ASP A 391 7.26 1.59 -29.25
CA ASP A 391 8.66 1.34 -29.56
C ASP A 391 8.96 1.77 -30.99
N LYS A 392 8.05 1.52 -31.95
CA LYS A 392 8.15 2.06 -33.31
C LYS A 392 8.06 3.58 -33.34
N HIS A 393 7.18 4.19 -32.56
CA HIS A 393 7.03 5.64 -32.47
C HIS A 393 8.27 6.27 -31.84
N PHE A 394 8.79 5.67 -30.77
CA PHE A 394 10.04 6.07 -30.12
C PHE A 394 11.22 5.88 -31.08
N ALA A 395 11.26 4.78 -31.82
CA ALA A 395 12.29 4.52 -32.83
C ALA A 395 12.18 5.41 -34.08
N ARG A 396 11.01 6.01 -34.37
CA ARG A 396 10.85 6.98 -35.46
C ARG A 396 11.08 8.42 -35.03
N ASN A 397 10.67 8.77 -33.81
CA ASN A 397 10.58 10.16 -33.36
C ASN A 397 11.65 10.53 -32.31
N VAL A 398 12.24 9.54 -31.64
CA VAL A 398 13.29 9.74 -30.62
C VAL A 398 14.64 9.19 -31.11
N LEU A 399 14.64 8.03 -31.78
CA LEU A 399 15.78 7.61 -32.60
C LEU A 399 15.63 8.28 -33.98
N ILE A 400 16.45 9.29 -34.27
CA ILE A 400 16.51 9.83 -35.63
C ILE A 400 17.34 8.83 -36.44
N PRO A 401 16.82 8.23 -37.53
CA PRO A 401 17.68 7.51 -38.45
C PRO A 401 18.64 8.54 -39.04
N ILE A 402 19.94 8.36 -38.78
CA ILE A 402 20.98 9.10 -39.47
C ILE A 402 20.89 8.67 -40.93
N THR A 403 20.12 9.38 -41.75
CA THR A 403 20.36 9.34 -43.18
C THR A 403 21.73 9.94 -43.36
N HIS A 404 22.68 9.08 -43.73
CA HIS A 404 24.01 9.45 -44.16
C HIS A 404 23.95 10.73 -44.97
N THR A 405 24.50 11.79 -44.40
CA THR A 405 24.81 13.02 -45.12
C THR A 405 26.01 12.68 -45.99
N GLN A 406 25.75 12.38 -47.27
CA GLN A 406 26.70 12.65 -48.33
C GLN A 406 25.99 13.49 -49.39
N ASN A 407 26.37 14.77 -49.37
CA ASN A 407 26.57 15.71 -50.46
C ASN A 407 25.43 15.99 -51.47
N ASP A 408 25.09 17.29 -51.44
CA ASP A 408 24.89 18.19 -52.56
C ASP A 408 23.59 18.19 -53.40
N THR A 409 23.11 19.43 -53.51
CA THR A 409 22.41 20.09 -54.62
C THR A 409 20.89 20.06 -54.69
N THR A 410 20.38 21.29 -54.66
CA THR A 410 19.21 21.83 -55.38
C THR A 410 17.81 21.49 -54.86
N ILE A 411 17.17 22.58 -54.46
CA ILE A 411 15.73 22.78 -54.36
C ILE A 411 15.09 22.48 -55.73
N THR A 412 14.23 21.46 -55.79
CA THR A 412 13.03 21.52 -56.64
C THR A 412 11.90 20.72 -56.01
N SER A 413 10.80 21.42 -55.80
CA SER A 413 9.50 20.93 -55.38
C SER A 413 8.83 20.10 -56.47
N GLU A 414 8.45 18.86 -56.18
CA GLU A 414 7.44 18.14 -56.98
C GLU A 414 6.59 17.19 -56.11
N LYS A 415 5.27 17.28 -56.36
CA LYS A 415 4.20 16.44 -55.84
C LYS A 415 4.46 14.97 -56.17
N ILE A 416 4.20 14.05 -55.25
CA ILE A 416 3.79 12.69 -55.63
C ILE A 416 2.66 12.17 -54.73
N ASP A 417 1.63 11.70 -55.45
CA ASP A 417 0.42 11.04 -55.04
C ASP A 417 0.63 9.66 -54.37
N THR A 418 -0.41 9.29 -53.63
CA THR A 418 -0.76 7.94 -53.17
C THR A 418 -0.72 6.88 -54.28
N SER A 419 0.01 5.77 -54.07
CA SER A 419 -0.55 4.39 -54.10
C SER A 419 0.54 3.30 -54.05
N SER A 420 0.12 2.14 -53.55
CA SER A 420 0.66 0.77 -53.71
C SER A 420 1.36 0.10 -52.52
N THR A 421 1.05 -1.18 -52.45
CA THR A 421 0.97 -2.16 -51.37
C THR A 421 2.29 -2.92 -51.10
N PRO A 422 2.36 -3.80 -50.07
CA PRO A 422 3.57 -4.17 -49.37
C PRO A 422 4.24 -5.43 -49.95
N ASP A 423 5.56 -5.53 -49.77
CA ASP A 423 6.25 -6.76 -49.36
C ASP A 423 7.75 -6.51 -49.36
N ASN A 424 8.34 -6.39 -48.16
CA ASN A 424 9.73 -6.75 -47.87
C ASN A 424 10.00 -6.54 -46.37
N VAL A 425 10.05 -7.65 -45.63
CA VAL A 425 10.50 -7.67 -44.24
C VAL A 425 12.01 -7.53 -44.25
N ALA A 426 12.50 -6.29 -44.26
CA ALA A 426 13.89 -5.98 -44.00
C ALA A 426 14.19 -6.23 -42.52
N LYS A 427 15.15 -7.13 -42.24
CA LYS A 427 15.74 -7.30 -40.91
C LYS A 427 16.24 -5.93 -40.41
N SER A 428 15.72 -5.49 -39.26
CA SER A 428 16.20 -4.27 -38.61
C SER A 428 17.71 -4.40 -38.31
N PRO A 429 18.52 -3.37 -38.62
CA PRO A 429 19.93 -3.39 -38.31
C PRO A 429 20.13 -3.36 -36.79
N GLU A 430 21.03 -4.21 -36.28
CA GLU A 430 21.53 -4.14 -34.90
C GLU A 430 22.25 -2.80 -34.70
N ILE A 431 21.64 -1.92 -33.91
CA ILE A 431 22.22 -0.64 -33.52
C ILE A 431 23.23 -0.91 -32.40
N LYS A 432 24.51 -0.74 -32.68
CA LYS A 432 25.57 -0.81 -31.66
C LYS A 432 25.51 0.44 -30.77
N ILE A 433 25.52 0.23 -29.46
CA ILE A 433 25.43 1.28 -28.43
C ILE A 433 26.67 2.22 -28.44
N SER A 434 27.73 1.88 -29.17
CA SER A 434 28.95 2.71 -29.30
C SER A 434 28.74 4.06 -29.98
N ASP A 435 27.59 4.29 -30.64
CA ASP A 435 27.40 5.45 -31.52
C ASP A 435 26.56 6.58 -30.88
N TYR A 436 26.25 6.47 -29.58
CA TYR A 436 25.56 7.54 -28.85
C TYR A 436 26.52 8.69 -28.53
N HIS A 437 26.56 9.72 -29.38
CA HIS A 437 27.19 10.99 -29.06
C HIS A 437 26.36 11.72 -27.98
N ILE A 438 26.60 11.40 -26.71
CA ILE A 438 26.00 12.06 -25.53
C ILE A 438 26.10 13.58 -25.65
N ASP A 439 27.21 14.09 -26.16
CA ASP A 439 27.43 15.52 -26.34
C ASP A 439 26.45 16.14 -27.35
N ALA A 440 26.06 15.41 -28.40
CA ALA A 440 25.08 15.89 -29.37
C ALA A 440 23.65 15.90 -28.81
N MET A 441 23.33 15.04 -27.86
CA MET A 441 22.05 15.05 -27.13
C MET A 441 22.01 16.18 -26.09
N TYR A 442 23.10 16.34 -25.34
CA TYR A 442 23.27 17.41 -24.38
C TYR A 442 23.16 18.79 -25.05
N ASN A 443 23.90 19.01 -26.14
CA ASN A 443 23.89 20.29 -26.86
C ASN A 443 22.50 20.65 -27.37
N ARG A 444 21.71 19.68 -27.86
CA ARG A 444 20.31 19.90 -28.28
C ARG A 444 19.37 20.21 -27.12
N ALA A 445 19.56 19.54 -25.98
CA ALA A 445 18.77 19.82 -24.78
C ALA A 445 19.07 21.22 -24.23
N VAL A 446 20.35 21.63 -24.22
CA VAL A 446 20.78 22.99 -23.87
C VAL A 446 20.21 24.02 -24.83
N GLU A 447 20.22 23.75 -26.14
CA GLU A 447 19.65 24.65 -27.15
C GLU A 447 18.14 24.87 -26.93
N ARG A 448 17.39 23.80 -26.61
CA ARG A 448 15.96 23.90 -26.27
C ARG A 448 15.73 24.63 -24.96
N LEU A 449 16.57 24.41 -23.96
CA LEU A 449 16.49 25.09 -22.67
C LEU A 449 16.73 26.60 -22.83
N ASN A 450 17.71 26.98 -23.65
CA ASN A 450 18.03 28.39 -23.92
C ASN A 450 16.90 29.13 -24.68
N LYS A 451 15.97 28.41 -25.32
CA LYS A 451 14.77 29.00 -25.96
C LYS A 451 13.66 29.34 -24.97
N LEU A 452 13.74 28.88 -23.72
CA LEU A 452 12.78 29.23 -22.66
C LEU A 452 13.16 30.56 -22.00
N PRO A 453 12.21 31.30 -21.40
CA PRO A 453 12.54 32.47 -20.58
C PRO A 453 13.44 32.07 -19.39
N ILE A 454 14.36 32.96 -18.99
CA ILE A 454 15.44 32.68 -18.02
C ILE A 454 14.92 32.07 -16.71
N ASP A 455 13.77 32.52 -16.22
CA ASP A 455 13.15 32.04 -14.98
C ASP A 455 12.74 30.56 -15.05
N TYR A 456 12.43 30.06 -16.25
CA TYR A 456 12.09 28.66 -16.48
C TYR A 456 13.31 27.78 -16.74
N GLN A 457 14.49 28.36 -16.98
CA GLN A 457 15.70 27.58 -17.30
C GLN A 457 16.35 26.98 -16.04
N LYS A 458 16.41 27.78 -14.95
CA LYS A 458 17.13 27.45 -13.71
C LYS A 458 16.85 26.05 -13.13
N PRO A 459 15.59 25.59 -12.98
CA PRO A 459 15.31 24.31 -12.34
C PRO A 459 15.73 23.09 -13.19
N PHE A 460 15.92 23.24 -14.50
CA PHE A 460 16.24 22.10 -15.38
C PHE A 460 17.74 21.99 -15.69
N ARG A 461 18.52 23.06 -15.49
CA ARG A 461 19.93 23.08 -15.88
C ARG A 461 20.78 22.15 -15.02
N SER A 462 20.64 22.24 -13.70
CA SER A 462 21.35 21.36 -12.76
C SER A 462 20.98 19.89 -12.93
N VAL A 463 19.71 19.60 -13.25
CA VAL A 463 19.22 18.24 -13.47
C VAL A 463 19.77 17.66 -14.77
N LEU A 464 19.81 18.46 -15.85
CA LEU A 464 20.37 18.06 -17.13
C LEU A 464 21.87 17.76 -17.03
N ASP A 465 22.63 18.63 -16.35
CA ASP A 465 24.06 18.47 -16.15
C ASP A 465 24.37 17.20 -15.33
N CYS A 466 23.61 16.96 -14.26
CA CYS A 466 23.73 15.78 -13.42
C CYS A 466 23.40 14.47 -14.18
N ALA A 467 22.36 14.49 -15.03
CA ALA A 467 21.98 13.33 -15.83
C ALA A 467 23.08 12.95 -16.84
N VAL A 468 23.69 13.94 -17.49
CA VAL A 468 24.77 13.72 -18.48
C VAL A 468 26.01 13.15 -17.81
N GLU A 469 26.40 13.71 -16.67
CA GLU A 469 27.56 13.24 -15.92
C GLU A 469 27.38 11.80 -15.44
N ARG A 470 26.17 11.44 -15.01
CA ARG A 470 25.85 10.06 -14.62
C ARG A 470 25.98 9.08 -15.79
N VAL A 471 25.54 9.49 -16.98
CA VAL A 471 25.64 8.64 -18.18
C VAL A 471 27.10 8.50 -18.63
N ARG A 472 27.91 9.57 -18.55
CA ARG A 472 29.35 9.50 -18.84
C ARG A 472 30.06 8.49 -17.93
N ARG A 473 29.81 8.56 -16.62
CA ARG A 473 30.37 7.61 -15.64
C ARG A 473 29.99 6.16 -15.92
N LEU A 474 28.79 5.91 -16.45
CA LEU A 474 28.32 4.58 -16.82
C LEU A 474 28.94 4.04 -18.11
N LEU A 475 29.46 4.92 -18.98
CA LEU A 475 30.16 4.51 -20.20
C LEU A 475 31.68 4.37 -20.00
N GLU A 476 32.24 4.93 -18.93
CA GLU A 476 33.65 4.80 -18.57
C GLU A 476 33.98 3.50 -17.81
N THR A 477 32.95 2.82 -17.27
CA THR A 477 33.02 1.48 -16.67
C THR A 477 32.77 0.39 -17.71
#